data_AF-A0A0R0ALE6-F1
#
_entry.id   AF-A0A0R0ALE6-F1
#
_cell.length_a   1.000
_cell.length_b   1.000
_cell.length_c   1.000
_cell.angle_alpha   90.00
_cell.angle_beta   90.00
_cell.angle_gamma   90.00
#
_symmetry.space_group_name_H-M   'P 1'
#
loop_
_entity.id
_entity.type
_entity.pdbx_description
1 polymer ?
#
loop_
_entity_poly.entity_id
_entity_poly.type
_entity_poly.pdbx_seq_one_letter_code
_entity_poly.pdbx_strand_id
1 'polypeptide(L)'
;MQTIQLNDAAGFGEEFLRLTLLQGFQSLTKRDLELLIFVLLERDGAISRADSNAAVALRLRVTTAKVKSLRRDGYARWRALVPEEGEAALRRIVATALSEANIDAGAKHVSERNRKEGFIAVRIEHPDDAQQFEQAILEVGALPVYERNREVVAVRFDTLLKIAERWGYLQEDPEAVVKQLRHMAPASEELADLLKKDVAKLRWEDVRRALNGLGAKAVADGAGSGLKALLRVLFPFV
;
A
#
# COMPACT_ATOMS: atom_id res chain seq x y z
N MET A 1 -13.14 -18.33 -18.22
CA MET A 1 -13.42 -18.72 -16.82
C MET A 1 -12.13 -19.25 -16.23
N GLN A 2 -11.58 -18.63 -15.19
CA GLN A 2 -10.34 -19.11 -14.56
C GLN A 2 -10.70 -19.95 -13.33
N THR A 3 -10.33 -21.23 -13.37
CA THR A 3 -10.37 -22.12 -12.21
C THR A 3 -9.24 -21.71 -11.27
N ILE A 4 -9.48 -21.75 -9.95
CA ILE A 4 -8.41 -21.54 -8.98
C ILE A 4 -7.40 -22.68 -9.13
N GLN A 5 -6.14 -22.32 -9.35
CA GLN A 5 -5.02 -23.25 -9.41
C GLN A 5 -4.15 -23.01 -8.19
N LEU A 6 -3.84 -24.08 -7.48
CA LEU A 6 -2.89 -24.04 -6.37
C LEU A 6 -1.47 -24.02 -6.94
N ASN A 7 -0.60 -23.22 -6.33
CA ASN A 7 0.82 -23.18 -6.66
C ASN A 7 1.55 -24.40 -6.06
N ASP A 8 1.16 -24.82 -4.85
CA ASP A 8 1.63 -26.02 -4.16
C ASP A 8 0.46 -26.80 -3.55
N ALA A 9 -0.14 -27.67 -4.36
CA ALA A 9 -1.28 -28.48 -3.93
C ALA A 9 -0.93 -29.44 -2.77
N ALA A 10 0.32 -29.92 -2.69
CA ALA A 10 0.75 -30.83 -1.64
C ALA A 10 0.87 -30.06 -0.32
N GLY A 11 1.60 -28.94 -0.30
CA GLY A 11 1.73 -28.10 0.88
C GLY A 11 0.40 -27.53 1.38
N PHE A 12 -0.50 -27.15 0.48
CA PHE A 12 -1.87 -26.76 0.84
C PHE A 12 -2.61 -27.90 1.56
N GLY A 13 -2.58 -29.11 0.98
CA GLY A 13 -3.29 -30.27 1.52
C GLY A 13 -2.74 -30.73 2.87
N GLU A 14 -1.43 -30.80 3.00
CA GLU A 14 -0.73 -31.16 4.24
C GLU A 14 -1.10 -30.20 5.37
N GLU A 15 -1.03 -28.89 5.11
CA GLU A 15 -1.33 -27.89 6.13
C GLU A 15 -2.81 -27.89 6.54
N PHE A 16 -3.71 -28.04 5.56
CA PHE A 16 -5.15 -28.18 5.82
C PHE A 16 -5.46 -29.39 6.71
N LEU A 17 -4.89 -30.55 6.38
CA LEU A 17 -5.06 -31.78 7.16
C LEU A 17 -4.44 -31.62 8.56
N ARG A 18 -3.22 -31.09 8.65
CA ARG A 18 -2.53 -30.86 9.93
C ARG A 18 -3.39 -30.00 10.86
N LEU A 19 -3.90 -28.88 10.38
CA LEU A 19 -4.71 -27.96 11.20
C LEU A 19 -6.07 -28.56 11.57
N THR A 20 -6.70 -29.32 10.66
CA THR A 20 -7.97 -30.00 10.95
C THR A 20 -7.79 -31.09 12.01
N LEU A 21 -6.69 -31.85 11.95
CA LEU A 21 -6.37 -32.91 12.91
C LEU A 21 -5.96 -32.35 14.28
N LEU A 22 -5.21 -31.25 14.32
CA LEU A 22 -4.78 -30.60 15.57
C LEU A 22 -5.93 -30.05 16.40
N GLN A 23 -6.98 -29.54 15.76
CA GLN A 23 -8.14 -28.96 16.46
C GLN A 23 -9.11 -30.04 16.96
N GLY A 24 -9.04 -31.26 16.42
CA GLY A 24 -9.92 -32.38 16.75
C GLY A 24 -11.25 -32.36 15.97
N PHE A 25 -11.88 -33.52 15.82
CA PHE A 25 -13.14 -33.63 15.08
C PHE A 25 -14.27 -32.83 15.78
N GLN A 26 -15.14 -32.20 15.00
CA GLN A 26 -16.24 -31.30 15.42
C GLN A 26 -15.82 -29.93 16.01
N SER A 27 -14.52 -29.66 16.20
CA SER A 27 -14.04 -28.37 16.71
C SER A 27 -14.14 -27.23 15.69
N LEU A 28 -13.94 -27.53 14.41
CA LEU A 28 -14.01 -26.56 13.32
C LEU A 28 -15.41 -26.59 12.71
N THR A 29 -16.11 -25.45 12.82
CA THR A 29 -17.40 -25.29 12.14
C THR A 29 -17.20 -25.21 10.63
N LYS A 30 -18.28 -25.34 9.85
CA LYS A 30 -18.23 -25.09 8.39
C LYS A 30 -17.62 -23.71 8.08
N ARG A 31 -17.95 -22.71 8.89
CA ARG A 31 -17.41 -21.36 8.72
C ARG A 31 -15.90 -21.34 8.92
N ASP A 32 -15.39 -22.07 9.91
CA ASP A 32 -13.96 -22.10 10.23
C ASP A 32 -13.15 -22.79 9.14
N LEU A 33 -13.72 -23.85 8.55
CA LEU A 33 -13.15 -24.50 7.38
C LEU A 33 -13.10 -23.56 6.17
N GLU A 34 -14.17 -22.79 5.91
CA GLU A 34 -14.15 -21.77 4.85
C GLU A 34 -13.07 -20.71 5.07
N LEU A 35 -12.91 -20.23 6.32
CA LEU A 35 -11.88 -19.26 6.68
C LEU A 35 -10.48 -19.83 6.52
N LEU A 36 -10.26 -21.07 6.98
CA LEU A 36 -8.99 -21.75 6.86
C LEU A 36 -8.61 -21.94 5.38
N ILE A 37 -9.52 -22.49 4.57
CA ILE A 37 -9.30 -22.67 3.13
C ILE A 37 -8.94 -21.34 2.48
N PHE A 38 -9.68 -20.28 2.77
CA PHE A 38 -9.42 -18.96 2.19
C PHE A 38 -8.01 -18.44 2.53
N VAL A 39 -7.60 -18.53 3.79
CA VAL A 39 -6.26 -18.09 4.23
C VAL A 39 -5.17 -18.95 3.63
N LEU A 40 -5.37 -20.26 3.50
CA LEU A 40 -4.42 -21.15 2.83
C LEU A 40 -4.31 -20.87 1.32
N LEU A 41 -5.40 -20.45 0.65
CA LEU A 41 -5.34 -20.00 -0.74
C LEU A 41 -4.51 -18.72 -0.91
N GLU A 42 -4.57 -17.80 0.05
CA GLU A 42 -3.72 -16.61 0.04
C GLU A 42 -2.27 -16.94 0.40
N ARG A 43 -2.02 -17.85 1.36
CA ARG A 43 -0.68 -18.34 1.71
C ARG A 43 -0.01 -19.02 0.52
N ASP A 44 -0.75 -19.86 -0.20
CA ASP A 44 -0.29 -20.55 -1.41
C ASP A 44 -0.01 -19.57 -2.57
N GLY A 45 -0.67 -18.41 -2.57
CA GLY A 45 -0.57 -17.42 -3.65
C GLY A 45 -1.56 -17.64 -4.80
N ALA A 46 -2.42 -18.66 -4.72
CA ALA A 46 -3.54 -18.85 -5.64
C ALA A 46 -4.52 -17.65 -5.64
N ILE A 47 -4.61 -16.93 -4.51
CA ILE A 47 -5.27 -15.65 -4.39
C ILE A 47 -4.26 -14.63 -3.88
N SER A 48 -4.07 -13.51 -4.59
CA SER A 48 -3.20 -12.45 -4.11
C SER A 48 -3.92 -11.53 -3.14
N ARG A 49 -3.23 -11.08 -2.09
CA ARG A 49 -3.70 -10.01 -1.20
C ARG A 49 -3.91 -8.69 -1.95
N ALA A 50 -3.15 -8.48 -3.03
CA ALA A 50 -3.28 -7.31 -3.91
C ALA A 50 -4.46 -7.41 -4.88
N ASP A 51 -5.06 -8.61 -5.06
CA ASP A 51 -6.25 -8.74 -5.90
C ASP A 51 -7.43 -7.97 -5.27
N SER A 52 -8.18 -7.26 -6.11
CA SER A 52 -9.43 -6.62 -5.68
C SER A 52 -10.45 -7.66 -5.21
N ASN A 53 -11.28 -7.29 -4.24
CA ASN A 53 -12.37 -8.12 -3.74
C ASN A 53 -13.31 -8.56 -4.88
N ALA A 54 -13.48 -7.75 -5.92
CA ALA A 54 -14.26 -8.09 -7.10
C ALA A 54 -13.62 -9.22 -7.93
N ALA A 55 -12.31 -9.16 -8.16
CA ALA A 55 -11.57 -10.20 -8.88
C ALA A 55 -11.61 -11.53 -8.11
N VAL A 56 -11.37 -11.48 -6.79
CA VAL A 56 -11.42 -12.65 -5.92
C VAL A 56 -12.84 -13.24 -5.85
N ALA A 57 -13.86 -12.39 -5.75
CA ALA A 57 -15.27 -12.80 -5.74
C ALA A 57 -15.65 -13.57 -7.01
N LEU A 58 -15.18 -13.09 -8.17
CA LEU A 58 -15.40 -13.76 -9.45
C LEU A 58 -14.73 -15.15 -9.50
N ARG A 59 -13.47 -15.27 -9.03
CA ARG A 59 -12.73 -16.54 -8.99
C ARG A 59 -13.39 -17.56 -8.04
N LEU A 60 -13.81 -17.10 -6.86
CA LEU A 60 -14.45 -17.93 -5.83
C LEU A 60 -15.96 -18.16 -6.05
N ARG A 61 -16.58 -17.45 -7.00
CA ARG A 61 -18.03 -17.48 -7.28
C ARG A 61 -18.86 -17.10 -6.05
N VAL A 62 -18.45 -16.06 -5.36
CA VAL A 62 -19.14 -15.50 -4.18
C VAL A 62 -19.36 -13.99 -4.35
N THR A 63 -20.06 -13.36 -3.42
CA THR A 63 -20.22 -11.90 -3.43
C THR A 63 -18.96 -11.19 -2.93
N THR A 64 -18.76 -9.93 -3.33
CA THR A 64 -17.67 -9.09 -2.79
C THR A 64 -17.76 -8.92 -1.28
N ALA A 65 -18.98 -8.82 -0.73
CA ALA A 65 -19.21 -8.78 0.71
C ALA A 65 -18.72 -10.07 1.41
N LYS A 66 -18.93 -11.24 0.79
CA LYS A 66 -18.41 -12.50 1.31
C LYS A 66 -16.88 -12.53 1.31
N VAL A 67 -16.21 -12.03 0.26
CA VAL A 67 -14.74 -11.92 0.24
C VAL A 67 -14.23 -11.02 1.34
N LYS A 68 -14.83 -9.84 1.53
CA LYS A 68 -14.45 -8.91 2.62
C LYS A 68 -14.54 -9.58 3.99
N SER A 69 -15.62 -10.33 4.22
CA SER A 69 -15.80 -11.10 5.46
C SER A 69 -14.80 -12.27 5.58
N LEU A 70 -14.50 -12.99 4.49
CA LEU A 70 -13.48 -14.05 4.49
C LEU A 70 -12.09 -13.50 4.85
N ARG A 71 -11.67 -12.38 4.25
CA ARG A 71 -10.40 -11.72 4.56
C ARG A 71 -10.34 -11.27 6.02
N ARG A 72 -11.34 -10.51 6.46
CA ARG A 72 -11.37 -9.95 7.83
C ARG A 72 -11.39 -11.05 8.88
N ASP A 73 -12.36 -11.96 8.80
CA ASP A 73 -12.55 -12.98 9.83
C ASP A 73 -11.46 -14.06 9.74
N GLY A 74 -10.96 -14.33 8.53
CA GLY A 74 -9.90 -15.29 8.28
C GLY A 74 -8.58 -14.83 8.87
N TYR A 75 -8.18 -13.57 8.64
CA TYR A 75 -6.97 -13.03 9.23
C TYR A 75 -7.12 -12.85 10.75
N ALA A 76 -8.29 -12.46 11.26
CA ALA A 76 -8.51 -12.38 12.70
C ALA A 76 -8.24 -13.73 13.41
N ARG A 77 -8.51 -14.87 12.76
CA ARG A 77 -8.34 -16.20 13.34
C ARG A 77 -7.01 -16.86 12.98
N TRP A 78 -6.54 -16.69 11.75
CA TRP A 78 -5.47 -17.47 11.14
C TRP A 78 -4.30 -16.63 10.62
N ARG A 79 -4.16 -15.36 11.05
CA ARG A 79 -3.06 -14.46 10.63
C ARG A 79 -1.69 -15.11 10.70
N ALA A 80 -1.45 -15.93 11.72
CA ALA A 80 -0.18 -16.61 11.95
C ALA A 80 0.21 -17.60 10.85
N LEU A 81 -0.73 -18.05 10.01
CA LEU A 81 -0.47 -18.95 8.88
C LEU A 81 0.13 -18.23 7.67
N VAL A 82 0.06 -16.90 7.64
CA VAL A 82 0.60 -16.06 6.56
C VAL A 82 1.66 -15.13 7.14
N PRO A 83 2.76 -15.66 7.71
CA PRO A 83 3.80 -14.82 8.29
C PRO A 83 4.40 -13.96 7.18
N GLU A 84 4.47 -12.66 7.45
CA GLU A 84 5.06 -11.68 6.54
C GLU A 84 5.78 -10.67 7.45
N GLU A 85 7.08 -10.49 7.20
CA GLU A 85 7.88 -9.48 7.91
C GLU A 85 7.29 -8.09 7.67
N GLY A 86 7.27 -7.25 8.71
CA GLY A 86 6.59 -5.95 8.65
C GLY A 86 7.11 -5.03 7.55
N GLU A 87 8.41 -5.04 7.29
CA GLU A 87 9.02 -4.28 6.20
C GLU A 87 8.60 -4.80 4.81
N ALA A 88 8.60 -6.12 4.62
CA ALA A 88 8.18 -6.74 3.37
C ALA A 88 6.69 -6.47 3.08
N ALA A 89 5.86 -6.55 4.12
CA ALA A 89 4.44 -6.23 4.04
C ALA A 89 4.23 -4.77 3.64
N LEU A 90 4.86 -3.82 4.34
CA LEU A 90 4.70 -2.40 4.03
C LEU A 90 5.18 -2.09 2.60
N ARG A 91 6.31 -2.64 2.17
CA ARG A 91 6.79 -2.49 0.79
C ARG A 91 5.76 -2.96 -0.23
N ARG A 92 5.19 -4.16 -0.05
CA ARG A 92 4.13 -4.70 -0.93
C ARG A 92 2.87 -3.83 -0.92
N ILE A 93 2.46 -3.36 0.26
CA ILE A 93 1.28 -2.52 0.43
C ILE A 93 1.47 -1.19 -0.28
N VAL A 94 2.60 -0.51 -0.07
CA VAL A 94 2.95 0.75 -0.74
C VAL A 94 3.04 0.57 -2.25
N ALA A 95 3.72 -0.49 -2.72
CA ALA A 95 3.82 -0.81 -4.15
C ALA A 95 2.43 -0.97 -4.80
N THR A 96 1.51 -1.64 -4.10
CA THR A 96 0.15 -1.85 -4.58
C THR A 96 -0.65 -0.56 -4.53
N ALA A 97 -0.66 0.11 -3.37
CA ALA A 97 -1.47 1.30 -3.09
C ALA A 97 -1.08 2.50 -3.98
N LEU A 98 0.22 2.66 -4.25
CA LEU A 98 0.76 3.73 -5.09
C LEU A 98 1.04 3.29 -6.53
N SER A 99 0.53 2.14 -6.96
CA SER A 99 0.60 1.76 -8.37
C SER A 99 -0.11 2.80 -9.24
N GLU A 100 0.37 2.96 -10.48
CA GLU A 100 -0.16 3.93 -11.44
C GLU A 100 -1.69 3.85 -11.59
N ALA A 101 -2.23 2.62 -11.73
CA ALA A 101 -3.66 2.39 -11.84
C ALA A 101 -4.45 2.84 -10.59
N ASN A 102 -3.89 2.64 -9.40
CA ASN A 102 -4.53 3.02 -8.14
C ASN A 102 -4.45 4.52 -7.88
N ILE A 103 -3.35 5.18 -8.26
CA ILE A 103 -3.23 6.64 -8.21
C ILE A 103 -4.26 7.29 -9.14
N ASP A 104 -4.35 6.81 -10.38
CA ASP A 104 -5.28 7.36 -11.38
C ASP A 104 -6.75 7.13 -10.96
N ALA A 105 -7.06 5.99 -10.33
CA ALA A 105 -8.37 5.73 -9.74
C ALA A 105 -8.62 6.64 -8.53
N GLY A 106 -7.66 6.75 -7.62
CA GLY A 106 -7.73 7.57 -6.40
C GLY A 106 -7.93 9.05 -6.69
N ALA A 107 -7.27 9.59 -7.71
CA ALA A 107 -7.39 10.99 -8.11
C ALA A 107 -8.84 11.42 -8.42
N LYS A 108 -9.69 10.49 -8.89
CA LYS A 108 -11.13 10.72 -9.16
C LYS A 108 -11.97 10.78 -7.89
N HIS A 109 -11.45 10.28 -6.77
CA HIS A 109 -12.16 10.15 -5.49
C HIS A 109 -11.70 11.14 -4.42
N VAL A 110 -10.51 11.74 -4.55
CA VAL A 110 -10.06 12.82 -3.65
C VAL A 110 -10.94 14.05 -3.83
N SER A 111 -11.44 14.61 -2.73
CA SER A 111 -12.14 15.90 -2.78
C SER A 111 -11.21 17.03 -3.27
N GLU A 112 -11.74 18.03 -3.97
CA GLU A 112 -10.90 19.13 -4.48
C GLU A 112 -10.11 19.83 -3.38
N ARG A 113 -10.72 19.98 -2.19
CA ARG A 113 -10.08 20.52 -0.99
C ARG A 113 -8.87 19.67 -0.57
N ASN A 114 -9.05 18.36 -0.39
CA ASN A 114 -7.98 17.47 0.03
C ASN A 114 -6.85 17.44 -1.01
N ARG A 115 -7.19 17.50 -2.30
CA ARG A 115 -6.19 17.57 -3.38
C ARG A 115 -5.34 18.83 -3.28
N LYS A 116 -5.95 20.00 -3.04
CA LYS A 116 -5.21 21.27 -2.82
C LYS A 116 -4.34 21.25 -1.56
N GLU A 117 -4.75 20.49 -0.55
CA GLU A 117 -3.96 20.27 0.67
C GLU A 117 -2.87 19.18 0.52
N GLY A 118 -2.68 18.63 -0.68
CA GLY A 118 -1.62 17.66 -0.98
C GLY A 118 -1.93 16.22 -0.58
N PHE A 119 -3.21 15.84 -0.46
CA PHE A 119 -3.62 14.47 -0.14
C PHE A 119 -3.80 13.60 -1.39
N ILE A 120 -3.28 12.38 -1.29
CA ILE A 120 -3.44 11.31 -2.26
C ILE A 120 -4.43 10.29 -1.70
N ALA A 121 -5.48 9.97 -2.44
CA ALA A 121 -6.36 8.86 -2.10
C ALA A 121 -5.72 7.55 -2.52
N VAL A 122 -5.56 6.64 -1.57
CA VAL A 122 -5.14 5.26 -1.80
C VAL A 122 -6.25 4.33 -1.35
N ARG A 123 -6.52 3.31 -2.17
CA ARG A 123 -7.50 2.27 -1.85
C ARG A 123 -6.78 1.00 -1.46
N ILE A 124 -7.01 0.53 -0.24
CA ILE A 124 -6.47 -0.73 0.26
C ILE A 124 -7.64 -1.63 0.65
N GLU A 125 -7.87 -2.68 -0.13
CA GLU A 125 -9.05 -3.53 0.01
C GLU A 125 -8.85 -4.69 1.00
N HIS A 126 -7.61 -5.10 1.22
CA HIS A 126 -7.29 -6.17 2.16
C HIS A 126 -7.22 -5.59 3.60
N PRO A 127 -8.03 -6.08 4.55
CA PRO A 127 -8.16 -5.46 5.87
C PRO A 127 -6.86 -5.48 6.69
N ASP A 128 -6.08 -6.57 6.62
CA ASP A 128 -4.77 -6.62 7.29
C ASP A 128 -3.76 -5.64 6.67
N ASP A 129 -3.82 -5.41 5.36
CA ASP A 129 -2.96 -4.42 4.69
C ASP A 129 -3.36 -3.00 5.06
N ALA A 130 -4.67 -2.74 5.11
CA ALA A 130 -5.20 -1.44 5.52
C ALA A 130 -4.77 -1.11 6.95
N GLN A 131 -4.89 -2.05 7.88
CA GLN A 131 -4.46 -1.88 9.26
C GLN A 131 -2.96 -1.62 9.36
N GLN A 132 -2.12 -2.39 8.64
CA GLN A 132 -0.67 -2.19 8.66
C GLN A 132 -0.27 -0.82 8.08
N PHE A 133 -0.94 -0.36 7.02
CA PHE A 133 -0.69 0.95 6.45
C PHE A 133 -1.15 2.10 7.36
N GLU A 134 -2.31 1.97 8.00
CA GLU A 134 -2.79 2.91 9.01
C GLU A 134 -1.82 3.00 10.19
N GLN A 135 -1.29 1.87 10.64
CA GLN A 135 -0.27 1.83 11.68
C GLN A 135 1.01 2.56 11.25
N ALA A 136 1.45 2.38 9.99
CA ALA A 136 2.60 3.10 9.45
C ALA A 136 2.39 4.63 9.43
N ILE A 137 1.16 5.10 9.15
CA ILE A 137 0.77 6.51 9.24
C ILE A 137 0.87 7.03 10.68
N LEU A 138 0.36 6.27 11.65
CA LEU A 138 0.40 6.63 13.07
C LEU A 138 1.83 6.70 13.60
N GLU A 139 2.68 5.77 13.20
CA GLU A 139 4.08 5.69 13.62
C GLU A 139 4.95 6.88 13.18
N VAL A 140 4.55 7.58 12.12
CA VAL A 140 5.18 8.84 11.69
C VAL A 140 4.50 10.09 12.29
N GLY A 141 3.60 9.89 13.25
CA GLY A 141 2.90 10.95 13.97
C GLY A 141 1.78 11.64 13.17
N ALA A 142 1.28 11.00 12.11
CA ALA A 142 0.16 11.49 11.32
C ALA A 142 -1.16 10.77 11.70
N LEU A 143 -2.30 11.33 11.28
CA LEU A 143 -3.61 10.72 11.48
C LEU A 143 -4.16 10.21 10.13
N PRO A 144 -4.67 8.97 10.06
CA PRO A 144 -5.39 8.50 8.88
C PRO A 144 -6.62 9.36 8.62
N VAL A 145 -6.75 9.88 7.40
CA VAL A 145 -7.93 10.61 6.93
C VAL A 145 -8.66 9.71 5.96
N TYR A 146 -9.97 9.58 6.10
CA TYR A 146 -10.78 8.77 5.18
C TYR A 146 -11.61 9.66 4.28
N GLU A 147 -11.75 9.25 3.03
CA GLU A 147 -12.75 9.83 2.13
C GLU A 147 -14.15 9.27 2.45
N ARG A 148 -15.17 9.71 1.69
CA ARG A 148 -16.55 9.20 1.85
C ARG A 148 -16.62 7.67 1.82
N ASN A 149 -15.74 7.03 1.05
CA ASN A 149 -15.56 5.59 1.10
C ASN A 149 -14.49 5.24 2.15
N ARG A 150 -14.85 4.49 3.18
CA ARG A 150 -13.94 4.07 4.28
C ARG A 150 -12.80 3.15 3.82
N GLU A 151 -12.89 2.58 2.62
CA GLU A 151 -11.81 1.78 2.02
C GLU A 151 -10.77 2.65 1.30
N VAL A 152 -11.01 3.97 1.25
CA VAL A 152 -10.13 4.95 0.65
C VAL A 152 -9.56 5.83 1.75
N VAL A 153 -8.24 5.71 1.94
CA VAL A 153 -7.47 6.53 2.87
C VAL A 153 -6.84 7.67 2.08
N ALA A 154 -7.07 8.90 2.52
CA ALA A 154 -6.38 10.08 2.04
C ALA A 154 -5.10 10.26 2.87
N VAL A 155 -3.94 10.20 2.20
CA VAL A 155 -2.63 10.38 2.83
C VAL A 155 -1.96 11.61 2.25
N ARG A 156 -1.51 12.52 3.12
CA ARG A 156 -0.75 13.69 2.68
C ARG A 156 0.64 13.28 2.18
N PHE A 157 1.14 13.96 1.16
CA PHE A 157 2.45 13.66 0.59
C PHE A 157 3.60 13.71 1.62
N ASP A 158 3.56 14.64 2.58
CA ASP A 158 4.58 14.73 3.65
C ASP A 158 4.57 13.51 4.57
N THR A 159 3.41 12.89 4.79
CA THR A 159 3.27 11.63 5.51
C THR A 159 3.92 10.49 4.72
N LEU A 160 3.71 10.42 3.41
CA LEU A 160 4.40 9.43 2.57
C LEU A 160 5.92 9.63 2.59
N LEU A 161 6.40 10.87 2.58
CA LEU A 161 7.83 11.18 2.75
C LEU A 161 8.37 10.67 4.09
N LYS A 162 7.66 10.92 5.20
CA LYS A 162 8.06 10.40 6.51
C LYS A 162 8.07 8.87 6.57
N ILE A 163 7.11 8.22 5.91
CA ILE A 163 7.07 6.76 5.82
C ILE A 163 8.28 6.26 5.00
N ALA A 164 8.60 6.90 3.87
CA ALA A 164 9.76 6.54 3.07
C ALA A 164 11.08 6.69 3.84
N GLU A 165 11.23 7.75 4.63
CA GLU A 165 12.38 7.96 5.52
C GLU A 165 12.46 6.88 6.61
N ARG A 166 11.38 6.68 7.38
CA ARG A 166 11.37 5.79 8.55
C ARG A 166 11.67 4.33 8.19
N TRP A 167 11.23 3.87 7.03
CA TRP A 167 11.48 2.52 6.54
C TRP A 167 12.66 2.41 5.57
N GLY A 168 13.46 3.47 5.40
CA GLY A 168 14.69 3.43 4.60
C GLY A 168 14.48 3.24 3.10
N TYR A 169 13.28 3.55 2.58
CA TYR A 169 12.99 3.47 1.14
C TYR A 169 13.56 4.65 0.36
N LEU A 170 13.67 5.80 1.02
CA LEU A 170 14.23 7.02 0.45
C LEU A 170 15.73 7.07 0.69
N GLN A 171 16.49 7.35 -0.36
CA GLN A 171 17.91 7.59 -0.27
C GLN A 171 18.17 8.92 0.46
N GLU A 172 18.88 8.88 1.59
CA GLU A 172 19.19 10.07 2.41
C GLU A 172 20.37 10.90 1.89
N ASP A 173 20.97 10.52 0.76
CA ASP A 173 22.04 11.29 0.11
C ASP A 173 21.46 12.50 -0.63
N PRO A 174 21.71 13.73 -0.15
CA PRO A 174 21.15 14.94 -0.76
C PRO A 174 21.57 15.12 -2.21
N GLU A 175 22.80 14.76 -2.58
CA GLU A 175 23.32 14.96 -3.93
C GLU A 175 22.61 14.04 -4.93
N ALA A 176 22.44 12.77 -4.56
CA ALA A 176 21.76 11.79 -5.38
C ALA A 176 20.29 12.13 -5.61
N VAL A 177 19.57 12.57 -4.56
CA VAL A 177 18.18 12.98 -4.68
C VAL A 177 18.06 14.24 -5.54
N VAL A 178 18.92 15.24 -5.34
CA VAL A 178 18.94 16.44 -6.19
C VAL A 178 19.22 16.08 -7.66
N LYS A 179 20.12 15.13 -7.93
CA LYS A 179 20.39 14.65 -9.29
C LYS A 179 19.14 14.05 -9.94
N GLN A 180 18.38 13.24 -9.20
CA GLN A 180 17.11 12.69 -9.69
C GLN A 180 16.08 13.82 -9.95
N LEU A 181 15.97 14.79 -9.03
CA LEU A 181 15.06 15.92 -9.15
C LEU A 181 15.41 16.87 -10.31
N ARG A 182 16.69 17.03 -10.66
CA ARG A 182 17.12 17.86 -11.81
C ARG A 182 16.51 17.38 -13.13
N HIS A 183 16.33 16.07 -13.30
CA HIS A 183 15.71 15.49 -14.49
C HIS A 183 14.21 15.79 -14.59
N MET A 184 13.59 16.24 -13.49
CA MET A 184 12.17 16.55 -13.44
C MET A 184 11.86 18.01 -13.84
N ALA A 185 12.90 18.84 -14.05
CA ALA A 185 12.86 20.26 -14.47
C ALA A 185 11.99 21.16 -13.56
N PRO A 186 12.21 22.50 -13.50
CA PRO A 186 11.73 23.28 -12.35
C PRO A 186 10.22 23.49 -12.44
N ALA A 187 9.46 22.63 -11.76
CA ALA A 187 8.01 22.79 -11.60
C ALA A 187 7.64 23.70 -10.41
N SER A 188 8.55 23.94 -9.44
CA SER A 188 8.28 24.75 -8.25
C SER A 188 9.41 25.73 -7.87
N GLU A 189 9.04 26.79 -7.16
CA GLU A 189 9.97 27.81 -6.62
C GLU A 189 10.94 27.18 -5.60
N GLU A 190 10.47 26.24 -4.79
CA GLU A 190 11.28 25.49 -3.83
C GLU A 190 12.36 24.63 -4.51
N LEU A 191 12.03 23.99 -5.65
CA LEU A 191 13.02 23.25 -6.43
C LEU A 191 14.02 24.21 -7.09
N ALA A 192 13.56 25.35 -7.60
CA ALA A 192 14.44 26.36 -8.16
C ALA A 192 15.44 26.90 -7.12
N ASP A 193 14.99 27.12 -5.89
CA ASP A 193 15.84 27.59 -4.80
C ASP A 193 16.77 26.50 -4.27
N LEU A 194 16.34 25.23 -4.24
CA LEU A 194 17.21 24.09 -3.94
C LEU A 194 18.33 23.96 -4.98
N LEU A 195 17.99 24.08 -6.27
CA LEU A 195 18.93 23.92 -7.37
C LEU A 195 19.97 25.05 -7.47
N LYS A 196 19.68 26.23 -6.90
CA LYS A 196 20.64 27.35 -6.78
C LYS A 196 21.66 27.16 -5.66
N LYS A 197 21.37 26.30 -4.67
CA LYS A 197 22.29 26.05 -3.55
C LYS A 197 23.50 25.25 -3.99
N ASP A 198 24.64 25.56 -3.39
CA ASP A 198 25.85 24.76 -3.53
C ASP A 198 25.62 23.35 -2.97
N VAL A 199 25.87 22.35 -3.81
CA VAL A 199 25.67 20.92 -3.50
C VAL A 199 26.48 20.52 -2.26
N ALA A 200 27.69 21.08 -2.10
CA ALA A 200 28.55 20.82 -0.94
C ALA A 200 28.01 21.37 0.39
N LYS A 201 26.99 22.24 0.35
CA LYS A 201 26.36 22.85 1.54
C LYS A 201 24.91 22.38 1.74
N LEU A 202 24.46 21.44 0.93
CA LEU A 202 23.08 21.03 0.86
C LEU A 202 22.75 20.11 2.04
N ARG A 203 21.73 20.48 2.81
CA ARG A 203 21.27 19.68 3.96
C ARG A 203 20.08 18.82 3.56
N TRP A 204 19.93 17.68 4.25
CA TRP A 204 18.75 16.82 4.05
C TRP A 204 17.43 17.57 4.27
N GLU A 205 17.37 18.47 5.24
CA GLU A 205 16.20 19.30 5.52
C GLU A 205 15.78 20.18 4.31
N ASP A 206 16.75 20.64 3.51
CA ASP A 206 16.48 21.43 2.32
C ASP A 206 15.83 20.58 1.23
N VAL A 207 16.37 19.37 1.02
CA VAL A 207 15.82 18.38 0.06
C VAL A 207 14.41 17.99 0.48
N ARG A 208 14.22 17.67 1.76
CA ARG A 208 12.93 17.31 2.33
C ARG A 208 11.87 18.38 2.09
N ARG A 209 12.22 19.66 2.30
CA ARG A 209 11.31 20.79 2.04
C ARG A 209 10.93 20.88 0.57
N ALA A 210 11.89 20.72 -0.33
CA ALA A 210 11.64 20.74 -1.77
C ALA A 210 10.78 19.57 -2.23
N LEU A 211 11.06 18.35 -1.77
CA LEU A 211 10.23 17.16 -2.06
C LEU A 211 8.79 17.36 -1.61
N ASN A 212 8.58 17.88 -0.39
CA ASN A 212 7.25 18.18 0.12
C ASN A 212 6.51 19.22 -0.72
N GLY A 213 7.16 20.33 -1.07
CA GLY A 213 6.56 21.38 -1.89
C GLY A 213 6.19 20.88 -3.28
N LEU A 214 7.12 20.16 -3.93
CA LEU A 214 6.90 19.53 -5.22
C LEU A 214 5.77 18.51 -5.19
N GLY A 215 5.75 17.66 -4.18
CA GLY A 215 4.71 16.65 -4.01
C GLY A 215 3.34 17.26 -3.80
N ALA A 216 3.22 18.24 -2.89
CA ALA A 216 1.96 18.94 -2.65
C ALA A 216 1.44 19.62 -3.93
N LYS A 217 2.33 20.27 -4.68
CA LYS A 217 1.98 20.90 -5.96
C LYS A 217 1.57 19.87 -7.01
N ALA A 218 2.33 18.79 -7.17
CA ALA A 218 2.03 17.72 -8.13
C ALA A 218 0.71 17.01 -7.82
N VAL A 219 0.34 16.89 -6.54
CA VAL A 219 -0.99 16.40 -6.14
C VAL A 219 -2.08 17.41 -6.50
N ALA A 220 -1.86 18.70 -6.19
CA ALA A 220 -2.81 19.78 -6.48
C ALA A 220 -3.12 19.94 -7.97
N ASP A 221 -2.08 19.86 -8.82
CA ASP A 221 -2.17 19.97 -10.29
C ASP A 221 -2.81 18.72 -10.95
N GLY A 222 -3.12 17.70 -10.14
CA GLY A 222 -3.67 16.42 -10.60
C GLY A 222 -2.57 15.38 -10.75
N ALA A 223 -2.89 14.12 -10.46
CA ALA A 223 -1.96 12.99 -10.34
C ALA A 223 -1.30 12.54 -11.67
N GLY A 224 -0.68 13.47 -12.39
CA GLY A 224 0.02 13.25 -13.65
C GLY A 224 1.40 12.63 -13.48
N SER A 225 2.15 12.59 -14.59
CA SER A 225 3.50 12.00 -14.66
C SER A 225 4.48 12.58 -13.62
N GLY A 226 4.34 13.85 -13.25
CA GLY A 226 5.16 14.50 -12.22
C GLY A 226 5.00 13.86 -10.83
N LEU A 227 3.77 13.58 -10.40
CA LEU A 227 3.53 12.91 -9.11
C LEU A 227 4.10 11.49 -9.12
N LYS A 228 3.89 10.75 -10.21
CA LYS A 228 4.40 9.37 -10.36
C LYS A 228 5.92 9.33 -10.29
N ALA A 229 6.61 10.27 -10.93
CA ALA A 229 8.07 10.38 -10.86
C ALA A 229 8.55 10.74 -9.45
N LEU A 230 7.86 11.62 -8.72
CA LEU A 230 8.21 11.93 -7.33
C LEU A 230 8.03 10.72 -6.41
N LEU A 231 6.95 9.96 -6.57
CA LEU A 231 6.71 8.76 -5.78
C LEU A 231 7.77 7.68 -6.03
N ARG A 232 8.36 7.61 -7.23
CA ARG A 232 9.52 6.74 -7.52
C ARG A 232 10.79 7.16 -6.79
N VAL A 233 10.98 8.45 -6.55
CA VAL A 233 12.11 8.95 -5.74
C VAL A 233 11.94 8.51 -4.28
N LEU A 234 10.71 8.58 -3.76
CA LEU A 234 10.35 8.16 -2.41
C LEU A 234 10.38 6.63 -2.23
N PHE A 235 9.86 5.91 -3.20
CA PHE A 235 9.65 4.47 -3.17
C PHE A 235 10.15 3.88 -4.50
N PRO A 236 11.42 3.47 -4.59
CA PRO A 236 12.05 3.02 -5.85
C PRO A 236 11.40 1.79 -6.51
N PHE A 237 10.48 1.13 -5.82
CA PHE A 237 9.77 -0.07 -6.25
C PHE A 237 8.34 0.20 -6.75
N VAL A 238 7.91 1.46 -6.81
CA VAL A 238 6.60 1.92 -7.33
C VAL A 238 6.69 2.31 -8.81
#